data_AF-A0A858U1G9-F1
#
_entry.id   AF-A0A858U1G9-F1
#
_cell.length_a   1.000
_cell.length_b   1.000
_cell.length_c   1.000
_cell.angle_alpha   90.00
_cell.angle_beta   90.00
_cell.angle_gamma   90.00
#
_symmetry.space_group_name_H-M   'P 1'
#
loop_
_entity.id
_entity.type
_entity.pdbx_description
1 polymer ?
#
loop_
_entity_poly.entity_id
_entity_poly.type
_entity_poly.pdbx_seq_one_letter_code
_entity_poly.pdbx_strand_id
1 'polypeptide(L)'
;MKNKSQKSQNEEIFNFYAEYEKLIQSEKFISFDKFYATILLRVNENFESKLFEKFKNDFQLALLNKYELVFQKFVISFNISLKFSTEALIPIITDKESSATWAVNFTVAEDPVYQEFLNLLNEQLFSLIKQGFYVELFPNLVIFLANSTESLKLFFSKKWVTSLPSKAGNNAH
;
A
#
# COMPACT_ATOMS: atom_id res chain seq x y z
N MET A 1 -58.40 -0.18 -1.56
CA MET A 1 -57.77 -1.05 -2.59
C MET A 1 -56.72 -0.19 -3.31
N LYS A 2 -55.42 -0.46 -3.41
CA LYS A 2 -54.57 -1.66 -3.25
C LYS A 2 -53.22 -1.25 -2.63
N ASN A 3 -52.62 -2.23 -1.96
CA ASN A 3 -51.32 -2.24 -1.28
C ASN A 3 -50.09 -2.23 -2.21
N LYS A 4 -48.96 -1.77 -1.63
CA LYS A 4 -47.56 -2.27 -1.70
C LYS A 4 -46.79 -2.29 -3.04
N SER A 5 -45.65 -1.61 -3.04
CA SER A 5 -44.33 -2.25 -2.76
C SER A 5 -43.27 -1.19 -2.42
N GLN A 6 -42.99 -0.95 -1.13
CA GLN A 6 -41.71 -1.33 -0.51
C GLN A 6 -40.82 -2.32 -1.30
N LYS A 7 -39.72 -1.79 -1.86
CA LYS A 7 -38.40 -2.42 -2.12
C LYS A 7 -37.53 -1.27 -2.65
N SER A 8 -36.37 -0.92 -2.11
CA SER A 8 -35.26 -1.72 -1.59
C SER A 8 -34.86 -1.24 -0.19
N GLN A 9 -35.03 -2.03 0.87
CA GLN A 9 -33.93 -2.78 1.48
C GLN A 9 -32.55 -2.16 1.17
N ASN A 10 -31.97 -1.54 2.19
CA ASN A 10 -30.54 -1.28 2.31
C ASN A 10 -29.78 -2.52 1.82
N GLU A 11 -29.24 -2.46 0.60
CA GLU A 11 -28.03 -3.20 0.32
C GLU A 11 -26.99 -2.56 1.24
N GLU A 12 -26.62 -3.25 2.31
CA GLU A 12 -25.40 -2.92 3.03
C GLU A 12 -24.29 -2.93 1.98
N ILE A 13 -23.88 -1.73 1.54
CA ILE A 13 -22.72 -1.56 0.67
C ILE A 13 -21.57 -2.22 1.41
N PHE A 14 -21.14 -3.39 0.93
CA PHE A 14 -20.06 -4.13 1.56
C PHE A 14 -18.85 -3.20 1.67
N ASN A 15 -18.49 -2.82 2.90
CA ASN A 15 -17.38 -1.90 3.12
C ASN A 15 -16.05 -2.66 2.97
N PHE A 16 -15.53 -2.69 1.74
CA PHE A 16 -14.24 -3.32 1.43
C PHE A 16 -13.05 -2.72 2.21
N TYR A 17 -13.23 -1.56 2.85
CA TYR A 17 -12.20 -0.88 3.65
C TYR A 17 -12.38 -1.06 5.16
N ALA A 18 -13.45 -1.71 5.61
CA ALA A 18 -13.73 -1.90 7.03
C ALA A 18 -12.57 -2.63 7.75
N GLU A 19 -11.90 -3.54 7.05
CA GLU A 19 -10.75 -4.24 7.62
C GLU A 19 -9.55 -3.31 7.85
N TYR A 20 -9.28 -2.38 6.93
CA TYR A 20 -8.28 -1.34 7.16
C TYR A 20 -8.63 -0.50 8.40
N GLU A 21 -9.90 -0.07 8.51
CA GLU A 21 -10.38 0.74 9.64
C GLU A 21 -10.26 0.03 10.99
N LYS A 22 -10.47 -1.29 11.02
CA LYS A 22 -10.25 -2.12 12.22
C LYS A 22 -8.76 -2.23 12.57
N LEU A 23 -7.89 -2.45 11.58
CA LEU A 23 -6.46 -2.63 11.83
C LEU A 23 -5.81 -1.40 12.46
N ILE A 24 -6.17 -0.20 12.01
CA ILE A 24 -5.58 1.05 12.54
C ILE A 24 -6.03 1.38 13.97
N GLN A 25 -7.07 0.71 14.47
CA GLN A 25 -7.54 0.81 15.86
C GLN A 25 -6.87 -0.22 16.79
N SER A 26 -6.10 -1.16 16.23
CA SER A 26 -5.41 -2.19 17.02
C SER A 26 -4.25 -1.63 17.82
N GLU A 27 -4.04 -2.15 19.03
CA GLU A 27 -2.82 -1.86 19.81
C GLU A 27 -1.53 -2.32 19.12
N LYS A 28 -1.64 -3.28 18.19
CA LYS A 28 -0.52 -3.76 17.38
C LYS A 28 -0.28 -2.92 16.12
N PHE A 29 -1.00 -1.82 15.95
CA PHE A 29 -0.81 -0.92 14.83
C PHE A 29 0.40 0.00 15.07
N ILE A 30 1.28 0.04 14.07
CA ILE A 30 2.41 0.96 14.01
C ILE A 30 2.14 1.91 12.85
N SER A 31 1.87 3.18 13.19
CA SER A 31 1.64 4.22 12.20
C SER A 31 2.91 4.55 11.41
N PHE A 32 2.72 5.19 10.27
CA PHE A 32 3.80 5.64 9.38
C PHE A 32 4.87 6.42 10.16
N ASP A 33 4.48 7.46 10.89
CA ASP A 33 5.42 8.29 11.64
C ASP A 33 6.18 7.49 12.71
N LYS A 34 5.53 6.55 13.41
CA LYS A 34 6.19 5.71 14.41
C LYS A 34 7.22 4.78 13.76
N PHE A 35 6.84 4.15 12.65
CA PHE A 35 7.70 3.22 11.93
C PHE A 35 8.94 3.91 11.35
N TYR A 36 8.77 5.06 10.70
CA TYR A 36 9.91 5.75 10.10
C TYR A 36 10.74 6.52 11.11
N ALA A 37 10.16 7.03 12.21
CA ALA A 37 10.95 7.66 13.27
C ALA A 37 12.00 6.70 13.84
N THR A 38 11.68 5.41 14.01
CA THR A 38 12.64 4.42 14.51
C THR A 38 13.74 4.09 13.51
N ILE A 39 13.46 4.15 12.21
CA ILE A 39 14.46 3.93 11.17
C ILE A 39 15.37 5.15 11.05
N LEU A 40 14.78 6.35 10.94
CA LEU A 40 15.50 7.61 10.77
C LEU A 40 16.44 7.89 11.94
N LEU A 41 15.99 7.62 13.17
CA LEU A 41 16.84 7.75 14.36
C LEU A 41 18.10 6.88 14.27
N ARG A 42 18.03 5.67 13.70
CA ARG A 42 19.17 4.76 13.60
C ARG A 42 20.21 5.20 12.58
N VAL A 43 19.79 5.87 11.51
CA VAL A 43 20.69 6.47 10.50
C VAL A 43 21.04 7.92 10.83
N ASN A 44 20.70 8.40 12.03
CA ASN A 44 20.92 9.79 12.47
C ASN A 44 20.31 10.84 11.52
N GLU A 45 19.14 10.53 10.96
CA GLU A 45 18.35 11.39 10.09
C GLU A 45 17.01 11.77 10.73
N ASN A 46 16.26 12.65 10.05
CA ASN A 46 14.93 13.05 10.46
C ASN A 46 13.98 13.17 9.25
N PHE A 47 12.71 13.52 9.50
CA PHE A 47 11.67 13.61 8.47
C PHE A 47 11.87 14.72 7.44
N GLU A 48 12.72 15.70 7.74
CA GLU A 48 13.09 16.84 6.87
C GLU A 48 14.37 16.57 6.08
N SER A 49 15.04 15.44 6.34
CA SER A 49 16.26 15.05 5.62
C SER A 49 16.00 14.86 4.13
N LYS A 50 17.01 15.21 3.31
CA LYS A 50 16.99 14.92 1.86
C LYS A 50 16.85 13.43 1.58
N LEU A 51 17.40 12.60 2.46
CA LEU A 51 17.27 11.14 2.40
C LEU A 51 15.80 10.71 2.47
N PHE A 52 15.06 11.20 3.46
CA PHE A 52 13.65 10.84 3.62
C PHE A 52 12.77 11.51 2.58
N GLU A 53 13.11 12.73 2.16
CA GLU A 53 12.47 13.39 1.03
C GLU A 53 12.60 12.58 -0.26
N LYS A 54 13.80 12.09 -0.58
CA LYS A 54 14.03 11.21 -1.73
C LYS A 54 13.15 9.96 -1.65
N PHE A 55 13.12 9.27 -0.51
CA PHE A 55 12.26 8.10 -0.33
C PHE A 55 10.78 8.42 -0.58
N LYS A 56 10.27 9.52 -0.02
CA LYS A 56 8.88 9.96 -0.25
C LYS A 56 8.62 10.25 -1.73
N ASN A 57 9.56 10.92 -2.41
CA ASN A 57 9.43 11.28 -3.82
C ASN A 57 9.44 10.04 -4.73
N ASP A 58 10.32 9.07 -4.46
CA ASP A 58 10.38 7.80 -5.19
C ASP A 58 9.07 7.02 -5.03
N PHE A 59 8.53 6.99 -3.81
CA PHE A 59 7.24 6.36 -3.56
C PHE A 59 6.08 7.08 -4.26
N GLN A 60 6.04 8.41 -4.20
CA GLN A 60 5.04 9.22 -4.89
C GLN A 60 5.11 9.06 -6.41
N LEU A 61 6.31 9.00 -6.97
CA LEU A 61 6.55 8.73 -8.38
C LEU A 61 5.94 7.39 -8.79
N ALA A 62 6.19 6.34 -8.00
CA ALA A 62 5.62 5.04 -8.25
C ALA A 62 4.09 5.04 -8.14
N LEU A 63 3.52 5.74 -7.16
CA LEU A 63 2.06 5.85 -7.02
C LEU A 63 1.42 6.59 -8.20
N LEU A 64 2.03 7.68 -8.66
CA LEU A 64 1.52 8.48 -9.77
C LEU A 64 1.54 7.68 -11.08
N ASN A 65 2.64 6.97 -11.34
CA ASN A 65 2.86 6.25 -12.59
C ASN A 65 2.44 4.78 -12.55
N LYS A 66 1.97 4.30 -11.39
CA LYS A 66 1.66 2.89 -11.12
C LYS A 66 2.87 1.97 -11.34
N TYR A 67 4.06 2.47 -11.04
CA TYR A 67 5.27 1.64 -11.02
C TYR A 67 5.23 0.72 -9.81
N GLU A 68 5.88 -0.43 -9.95
CA GLU A 68 6.00 -1.37 -8.86
C GLU A 68 6.98 -0.86 -7.81
N LEU A 69 6.75 -1.24 -6.55
CA LEU A 69 7.62 -0.90 -5.42
C LEU A 69 8.28 -2.19 -4.94
N VAL A 70 9.58 -2.35 -5.19
CA VAL A 70 10.31 -3.60 -4.95
C VAL A 70 10.98 -3.57 -3.58
N PHE A 71 10.59 -4.49 -2.71
CA PHE A 71 11.17 -4.74 -1.39
C PHE A 71 11.86 -6.10 -1.36
N GLN A 72 12.66 -6.37 -0.32
CA GLN A 72 13.52 -7.56 -0.28
C GLN A 72 12.76 -8.90 -0.30
N LYS A 73 11.50 -8.94 0.16
CA LYS A 73 10.70 -10.19 0.18
C LYS A 73 9.37 -10.09 -0.55
N PHE A 74 9.02 -8.93 -1.10
CA PHE A 74 7.76 -8.74 -1.82
C PHE A 74 7.84 -7.54 -2.75
N VAL A 75 6.91 -7.48 -3.68
CA VAL A 75 6.68 -6.33 -4.55
C VAL A 75 5.26 -5.83 -4.32
N ILE A 76 5.09 -4.51 -4.21
CA ILE A 76 3.76 -3.90 -4.30
C ILE A 76 3.54 -3.53 -5.76
N SER A 77 2.53 -4.15 -6.35
CA SER A 77 2.09 -3.91 -7.72
C SER A 77 0.68 -3.32 -7.74
N PHE A 78 0.16 -2.99 -8.91
CA PHE A 78 -1.18 -2.43 -9.08
C PHE A 78 -1.99 -3.26 -10.06
N ASN A 79 -3.19 -3.68 -9.67
CA ASN A 79 -4.05 -4.49 -10.52
C ASN A 79 -5.53 -4.12 -10.36
N ILE A 80 -6.33 -4.46 -11.36
CA ILE A 80 -7.78 -4.38 -11.30
C ILE A 80 -8.29 -5.53 -10.44
N SER A 81 -9.24 -5.23 -9.55
CA SER A 81 -9.92 -6.24 -8.75
C SER A 81 -11.42 -6.04 -8.81
N LEU A 82 -12.11 -7.00 -9.41
CA LEU A 82 -13.58 -7.02 -9.53
C LEU A 82 -14.30 -6.95 -8.18
N LYS A 83 -13.60 -7.26 -7.08
CA LYS A 83 -14.13 -7.07 -5.73
C LYS A 83 -14.32 -5.58 -5.39
N PHE A 84 -13.45 -4.71 -5.88
CA PHE A 84 -13.49 -3.28 -5.58
C PHE A 84 -14.13 -2.47 -6.71
N SER A 85 -13.71 -2.72 -7.95
CA SER A 85 -14.22 -2.06 -9.16
C SER A 85 -13.65 -2.74 -10.41
N THR A 86 -14.41 -2.72 -11.51
CA THR A 86 -13.94 -3.14 -12.85
C THR A 86 -12.98 -2.14 -13.49
N GLU A 87 -12.91 -0.91 -12.96
CA GLU A 87 -12.22 0.22 -13.58
C GLU A 87 -11.22 0.90 -12.64
N ALA A 88 -10.92 0.30 -11.50
CA ALA A 88 -9.96 0.86 -10.56
C ALA A 88 -8.75 -0.04 -10.34
N LEU A 89 -7.58 0.59 -10.34
CA LEU A 89 -6.35 -0.04 -9.90
C LEU A 89 -6.25 0.05 -8.38
N ILE A 90 -5.90 -1.08 -7.77
CA ILE A 90 -5.63 -1.21 -6.34
C ILE A 90 -4.22 -1.77 -6.11
N PRO A 91 -3.58 -1.44 -4.98
CA PRO A 91 -2.32 -2.07 -4.63
C PRO A 91 -2.52 -3.54 -4.28
N ILE A 92 -1.60 -4.38 -4.73
CA ILE A 92 -1.53 -5.82 -4.45
C ILE A 92 -0.10 -6.22 -4.09
N ILE A 93 0.06 -7.37 -3.44
CA ILE A 93 1.37 -7.98 -3.20
C ILE A 93 1.63 -9.04 -4.27
N THR A 94 2.85 -9.03 -4.81
CA THR A 94 3.39 -10.09 -5.67
C THR A 94 4.78 -10.51 -5.17
N ASP A 95 5.24 -11.70 -5.59
CA ASP A 95 6.56 -12.22 -5.18
C ASP A 95 7.70 -11.69 -6.04
N LYS A 96 7.39 -11.20 -7.24
CA LYS A 96 8.36 -10.73 -8.25
C LYS A 96 7.80 -9.53 -8.99
N GLU A 97 8.72 -8.72 -9.49
CA GLU A 97 8.39 -7.62 -10.40
C GLU A 97 7.89 -8.17 -11.74
N SER A 98 7.02 -7.39 -12.37
CA SER A 98 6.48 -7.63 -13.69
C SER A 98 7.41 -7.06 -14.76
N SER A 99 7.60 -7.80 -15.85
CA SER A 99 8.34 -7.29 -17.02
C SER A 99 7.57 -6.24 -17.83
N ALA A 100 6.32 -5.95 -17.47
CA ALA A 100 5.41 -5.10 -18.23
C ALA A 100 5.30 -3.67 -17.68
N THR A 101 5.97 -3.36 -16.57
CA THR A 101 5.94 -2.03 -15.94
C THR A 101 7.30 -1.69 -15.35
N TRP A 102 7.55 -0.40 -15.17
CA TRP A 102 8.70 0.07 -14.43
C TRP A 102 8.53 -0.19 -12.93
N ALA A 103 9.66 -0.17 -12.23
CA ALA A 103 9.74 -0.38 -10.80
C ALA A 103 10.66 0.64 -10.13
N VAL A 104 10.31 1.01 -8.90
CA VAL A 104 11.17 1.70 -7.95
C VAL A 104 11.76 0.65 -7.02
N ASN A 105 13.09 0.62 -6.94
CA ASN A 105 13.81 -0.38 -6.18
C ASN A 105 14.15 0.14 -4.77
N PHE A 106 13.60 -0.49 -3.73
CA PHE A 106 13.91 -0.23 -2.32
C PHE A 106 14.78 -1.32 -1.70
N THR A 107 15.57 -2.02 -2.51
CA THR A 107 16.50 -3.08 -2.06
C THR A 107 17.96 -2.70 -2.26
N VAL A 108 18.26 -1.86 -3.25
CA VAL A 108 19.62 -1.44 -3.59
C VAL A 108 19.67 0.04 -3.95
N ALA A 109 20.75 0.71 -3.53
CA ALA A 109 21.08 2.09 -3.86
C ALA A 109 22.59 2.27 -3.99
N GLU A 110 23.00 3.22 -4.84
CA GLU A 110 24.40 3.57 -5.02
C GLU A 110 24.94 4.39 -3.84
N ASP A 111 24.11 5.26 -3.26
CA ASP A 111 24.48 6.06 -2.10
C ASP A 111 24.52 5.19 -0.83
N PRO A 112 25.65 5.11 -0.11
CA PRO A 112 25.80 4.22 1.04
C PRO A 112 24.84 4.54 2.19
N VAL A 113 24.54 5.82 2.44
CA VAL A 113 23.66 6.24 3.53
C VAL A 113 22.21 5.88 3.20
N TYR A 114 21.79 6.09 1.94
CA TYR A 114 20.49 5.65 1.46
C TYR A 114 20.38 4.12 1.46
N GLN A 115 21.44 3.41 1.09
CA GLN A 115 21.48 1.95 1.16
C GLN A 115 21.30 1.44 2.60
N GLU A 116 21.92 2.08 3.60
CA GLU A 116 21.73 1.75 5.01
C GLU A 116 20.28 1.97 5.45
N PHE A 117 19.68 3.10 5.06
CA PHE A 117 18.27 3.35 5.29
C PHE A 117 17.37 2.27 4.68
N LEU A 118 17.60 1.86 3.42
CA LEU A 118 16.81 0.82 2.76
C LEU A 118 16.98 -0.55 3.45
N ASN A 119 18.19 -0.87 3.91
CA ASN A 119 18.44 -2.10 4.66
C ASN A 119 17.64 -2.13 5.96
N LEU A 120 17.71 -1.05 6.74
CA LEU A 120 16.96 -0.92 8.00
C LEU A 120 15.45 -0.91 7.77
N LEU A 121 14.97 -0.25 6.72
CA LEU A 121 13.56 -0.27 6.32
C LEU A 121 13.07 -1.69 6.10
N ASN A 122 13.76 -2.46 5.26
CA ASN A 122 13.36 -3.84 4.96
C ASN A 122 13.46 -4.72 6.22
N GLU A 123 14.58 -4.66 6.94
CA GLU A 123 14.80 -5.48 8.14
C GLU A 123 13.73 -5.21 9.22
N GLN A 124 13.51 -3.93 9.56
CA GLN A 124 12.53 -3.57 10.58
C GLN A 124 11.12 -3.93 10.16
N LEU A 125 10.75 -3.69 8.90
CA LEU A 125 9.43 -4.05 8.39
C LEU A 125 9.17 -5.55 8.58
N PHE A 126 10.09 -6.40 8.10
CA PHE A 126 9.92 -7.85 8.19
C PHE A 126 9.97 -8.36 9.63
N SER A 127 10.81 -7.76 10.47
CA SER A 127 10.88 -8.12 11.88
C SER A 127 9.55 -7.83 12.60
N LEU A 128 8.97 -6.65 12.37
CA LEU A 128 7.71 -6.23 13.00
C LEU A 128 6.52 -7.06 12.54
N ILE A 129 6.36 -7.29 11.24
CA ILE A 129 5.21 -8.07 10.75
C ILE A 129 5.30 -9.54 11.17
N LYS A 130 6.51 -10.11 11.33
CA LYS A 130 6.70 -11.46 11.88
C LYS A 130 6.35 -11.56 13.36
N GLN A 131 6.48 -10.46 14.10
CA GLN A 131 6.01 -10.35 15.48
C GLN A 131 4.49 -10.10 15.58
N GLY A 132 3.80 -10.02 14.43
CA GLY A 132 2.36 -9.84 14.34
C GLY A 132 1.90 -8.39 14.46
N PHE A 133 2.78 -7.42 14.24
CA PHE A 133 2.40 -6.01 14.14
C PHE A 133 1.78 -5.70 12.76
N TYR A 134 0.88 -4.71 12.75
CA TYR A 134 0.31 -4.14 11.54
C TYR A 134 1.05 -2.84 11.24
N VAL A 135 1.84 -2.80 10.17
CA VAL A 135 2.73 -1.67 9.88
C VAL A 135 2.16 -0.83 8.77
N GLU A 136 1.95 0.46 9.02
CA GLU A 136 1.61 1.43 7.98
C GLU A 136 2.87 1.82 7.21
N LEU A 137 3.12 1.12 6.11
CA LEU A 137 4.30 1.31 5.27
C LEU A 137 4.27 2.66 4.55
N PHE A 138 3.08 3.14 4.22
CA PHE A 138 2.81 4.47 3.68
C PHE A 138 1.45 4.94 4.19
N PRO A 139 1.15 6.25 4.27
CA PRO A 139 -0.15 6.70 4.75
C PRO A 139 -1.32 5.96 4.10
N ASN A 140 -2.14 5.35 4.93
CA ASN A 140 -3.31 4.56 4.57
C ASN A 140 -3.04 3.25 3.84
N LEU A 141 -1.83 2.69 3.97
CA LEU A 141 -1.41 1.41 3.40
C LEU A 141 -0.74 0.56 4.50
N VAL A 142 -1.44 -0.48 4.94
CA VAL A 142 -1.00 -1.34 6.05
C VAL A 142 -0.60 -2.70 5.51
N ILE A 143 0.59 -3.15 5.91
CA ILE A 143 1.13 -4.46 5.58
C ILE A 143 1.34 -5.29 6.84
N PHE A 144 1.06 -6.59 6.74
CA PHE A 144 1.16 -7.51 7.87
C PHE A 144 1.22 -8.97 7.42
N LEU A 145 1.67 -9.85 8.32
CA LEU A 145 1.64 -11.29 8.11
C LEU A 145 0.34 -11.85 8.73
N ALA A 146 -0.51 -12.48 7.93
CA ALA A 146 -1.74 -13.09 8.46
C ALA A 146 -1.42 -14.39 9.20
N ASN A 147 -1.69 -14.43 10.51
CA ASN A 147 -1.39 -15.59 11.36
C ASN A 147 -2.04 -16.90 10.90
N SER A 148 -3.21 -16.83 10.26
CA SER A 148 -3.97 -18.02 9.85
C SER A 148 -3.42 -18.70 8.60
N THR A 149 -2.72 -17.96 7.73
CA THR A 149 -2.26 -18.46 6.43
C THR A 149 -0.77 -18.25 6.20
N GLU A 150 -0.06 -17.65 7.17
CA GLU A 150 1.34 -17.26 7.09
C GLU A 150 1.68 -16.46 5.81
N SER A 151 0.68 -15.76 5.27
CA SER A 151 0.81 -15.04 4.00
C SER A 151 0.84 -13.54 4.27
N LEU A 152 1.67 -12.83 3.54
CA LEU A 152 1.69 -11.37 3.56
C LEU A 152 0.35 -10.82 3.04
N LYS A 153 -0.20 -9.85 3.75
CA LYS A 153 -1.43 -9.14 3.38
C LYS A 153 -1.16 -7.65 3.38
N LEU A 154 -1.89 -6.96 2.51
CA LEU A 154 -1.85 -5.53 2.36
C LEU A 154 -3.27 -5.02 2.31
N PHE A 155 -3.64 -4.18 3.27
CA PHE A 155 -4.92 -3.47 3.33
C PHE A 155 -4.69 -1.98 3.17
N PHE A 156 -5.68 -1.29 2.62
CA PHE A 156 -5.57 0.11 2.27
C PHE A 156 -6.91 0.82 2.46
N SER A 157 -6.87 2.14 2.63
CA SER A 157 -8.10 2.96 2.59
C SER A 157 -8.49 3.31 1.16
N LYS A 158 -9.73 3.80 0.98
CA LYS A 158 -10.24 4.27 -0.31
C LYS A 158 -9.34 5.27 -1.05
N LYS A 159 -8.42 5.96 -0.36
CA LYS A 159 -7.47 6.91 -0.97
C LYS A 159 -6.49 6.25 -1.95
N TRP A 160 -6.34 4.93 -1.86
CA TRP A 160 -5.46 4.15 -2.72
C TRP A 160 -6.10 3.68 -4.02
N VAL A 161 -7.40 3.88 -4.18
CA VAL A 161 -8.14 3.49 -5.37
C VAL A 161 -7.98 4.56 -6.43
N THR A 162 -7.39 4.21 -7.56
CA THR A 162 -7.25 5.11 -8.71
C THR A 162 -8.17 4.63 -9.83
N SER A 163 -9.14 5.45 -10.24
CA SER A 163 -9.95 5.19 -11.42
C SER A 163 -9.08 5.26 -12.67
N LEU A 164 -9.22 4.28 -13.56
CA LEU A 164 -8.67 4.39 -14.91
C LEU A 164 -9.39 5.53 -15.65
N PRO A 165 -8.69 6.26 -16.54
CA PRO A 165 -9.35 7.22 -17.40
C PRO A 165 -10.47 6.50 -18.17
N SER A 166 -11.71 7.00 -18.04
CA SER A 166 -12.80 6.49 -18.86
C SER A 166 -12.43 6.71 -20.33
N LYS A 167 -12.69 5.71 -21.18
CA LYS A 167 -12.57 5.90 -22.62
C LYS A 167 -13.46 7.10 -22.98
N ALA A 168 -12.85 8.24 -23.30
CA ALA A 168 -13.54 9.29 -24.03
C ALA A 168 -14.14 8.62 -25.26
N GLY A 169 -15.46 8.74 -25.42
CA GLY A 169 -16.17 8.11 -26.51
C GLY A 169 -15.47 8.42 -27.82
N ASN A 170 -15.06 7.37 -28.54
CA ASN A 170 -14.73 7.46 -29.95
C ASN A 170 -16.01 7.93 -30.66
N ASN A 171 -16.18 9.25 -30.78
CA ASN A 171 -17.03 9.81 -31.80
C ASN A 171 -16.29 9.61 -33.11
N ALA A 172 -16.70 8.56 -33.82
CA ALA A 172 -16.35 8.32 -35.19
C ALA A 172 -16.67 9.55 -36.05
N HIS A 173 -15.72 9.97 -36.86
CA HIS A 173 -15.95 10.64 -38.13
C HIS A 173 -14.96 10.10 -39.16
#